data_AF-A0A814DVI3-F1
#
_entry.id   AF-A0A814DVI3-F1
#
_cell.length_a   1.000
_cell.length_b   1.000
_cell.length_c   1.000
_cell.angle_alpha   90.00
_cell.angle_beta   90.00
_cell.angle_gamma   90.00
#
_symmetry.space_group_name_H-M   'P 1'
#
loop_
_entity.id
_entity.type
_entity.pdbx_description
1 polymer ?
#
loop_
_entity_poly.entity_id
_entity_poly.type
_entity_poly.pdbx_seq_one_letter_code
_entity_poly.pdbx_strand_id
1 'polypeptide(L)'
;MNDTWYSKTNETIIPGNPDRIAIRWDPLQYLNLAKYLKVFNEYPRDFNPRIHGPYCPWRYYGKRDLHFGDVKLVDIPAWIARRDKTPMGIYQGGIRTFWKFYRAFLDNKKPNLIWYTQIFAVASLINFVFFAIPDRKHYKWAKYH
;
A
#
# COMPACT_ATOMS: atom_id res chain seq x y z
N MET A 1 -18.94 22.72 11.98
CA MET A 1 -18.07 21.60 12.40
C MET A 1 -18.51 20.36 11.63
N ASN A 2 -17.86 19.86 10.58
CA ASN A 2 -16.59 20.16 9.94
C ASN A 2 -16.74 20.01 8.43
N ASP A 3 -16.39 21.06 7.70
CA ASP A 3 -16.24 21.07 6.25
C ASP A 3 -14.99 20.24 5.90
N THR A 4 -15.19 18.98 5.56
CA THR A 4 -14.11 18.16 5.02
C THR A 4 -14.02 18.40 3.52
N TRP A 5 -12.82 18.70 3.03
CA TRP A 5 -12.50 18.97 1.62
C TRP A 5 -13.02 17.90 0.62
N TYR A 6 -13.43 16.74 1.13
CA TYR A 6 -13.97 15.61 0.36
C TYR A 6 -15.47 15.70 0.03
N SER A 7 -16.28 16.46 0.78
CA SER A 7 -17.72 16.55 0.45
C SER A 7 -17.96 17.37 -0.82
N LYS A 8 -17.17 18.43 -1.03
CA LYS A 8 -17.32 19.33 -2.20
C LYS A 8 -16.85 18.74 -3.53
N THR A 9 -15.99 17.73 -3.53
CA THR A 9 -15.46 17.14 -4.78
C THR A 9 -16.35 16.04 -5.37
N ASN A 10 -17.26 15.46 -4.59
CA ASN A 10 -18.23 14.49 -5.08
C ASN A 10 -19.51 15.15 -5.63
N GLU A 11 -19.79 16.40 -5.28
CA GLU A 11 -20.90 17.18 -5.82
C GLU A 11 -20.67 17.63 -7.27
N THR A 12 -19.41 17.73 -7.73
CA THR A 12 -19.07 18.17 -9.10
C THR A 12 -19.14 17.06 -10.16
N ILE A 13 -19.47 15.81 -9.78
CA ILE A 13 -19.50 14.65 -10.70
C ILE A 13 -20.95 14.31 -11.12
N ILE A 14 -21.98 14.99 -10.57
CA ILE A 14 -23.36 14.84 -11.04
C ILE A 14 -23.51 15.61 -12.37
N PRO A 15 -23.84 14.93 -13.48
CA PRO A 15 -23.92 15.56 -14.79
C PRO A 15 -25.19 16.42 -14.84
N GLY A 16 -25.07 17.72 -14.61
CA GLY A 16 -26.26 18.57 -14.62
C GLY A 16 -26.08 20.08 -14.61
N ASN A 17 -24.87 20.63 -14.41
CA ASN A 17 -24.70 22.08 -14.50
C ASN A 17 -23.24 22.51 -14.78
N PRO A 18 -22.85 22.74 -16.05
CA PRO A 18 -21.50 23.14 -16.41
C PRO A 18 -21.13 24.59 -16.02
N ASP A 19 -22.05 25.35 -15.42
CA ASP A 19 -21.97 26.82 -15.36
C ASP A 19 -21.28 27.39 -14.11
N ARG A 20 -20.89 26.55 -13.13
CA ARG A 20 -20.16 27.01 -11.92
C ARG A 20 -18.71 26.55 -11.91
N ILE A 21 -17.96 26.95 -12.93
CA ILE A 21 -16.49 26.95 -12.88
C ILE A 21 -16.08 28.28 -12.26
N ALA A 22 -16.02 28.34 -10.94
CA ALA A 22 -15.36 29.45 -10.25
C ALA A 22 -13.85 29.30 -10.46
N ILE A 23 -13.34 30.07 -11.42
CA ILE A 23 -11.92 30.15 -11.81
C ILE A 23 -11.14 30.76 -10.64
N ARG A 24 -10.65 29.93 -9.71
CA ARG A 24 -9.53 30.28 -8.85
C ARG A 24 -8.28 29.77 -9.57
N TRP A 25 -7.40 30.69 -9.97
CA TRP A 25 -6.12 30.35 -10.61
C TRP A 25 -5.36 29.33 -9.76
N ASP A 26 -5.34 28.08 -10.22
CA ASP A 26 -4.56 26.99 -9.63
C ASP A 26 -3.39 26.69 -10.57
N PRO A 27 -2.16 27.13 -10.24
CA PRO A 27 -1.00 27.03 -11.13
C PRO A 27 -0.58 25.59 -11.45
N LEU A 28 -1.19 24.60 -10.78
CA LEU A 28 -0.91 23.17 -10.97
C LEU A 28 -1.86 22.48 -11.97
N GLN A 29 -2.83 23.20 -12.56
CA GLN A 29 -3.78 22.63 -13.52
C GLN A 29 -3.10 21.99 -14.76
N TYR A 30 -1.91 22.46 -15.15
CA TYR A 30 -1.19 22.00 -16.34
C TYR A 30 -0.30 20.77 -16.12
N LEU A 31 -0.06 20.34 -14.88
CA LEU A 31 0.91 19.28 -14.61
C LEU A 31 0.36 17.86 -14.76
N ASN A 32 -0.97 17.68 -14.93
CA ASN A 32 -1.65 16.37 -14.91
C ASN A 32 -1.28 15.47 -13.69
N LEU A 33 -0.48 15.97 -12.73
CA LEU A 33 0.00 15.27 -11.56
C LEU A 33 -1.14 15.00 -10.60
N ALA A 34 -2.12 15.91 -10.53
CA ALA A 34 -3.33 15.73 -9.74
C ALA A 34 -4.04 14.42 -10.08
N LYS A 35 -4.04 13.99 -11.36
CA LYS A 35 -4.61 12.71 -11.80
C LYS A 35 -3.86 11.51 -11.21
N TYR A 36 -2.54 11.58 -11.17
CA TYR A 36 -1.68 10.52 -10.62
C TYR A 36 -1.65 10.53 -9.09
N LEU A 37 -1.70 11.70 -8.46
CA LEU A 37 -1.78 11.87 -7.00
C LEU A 37 -3.15 11.46 -6.44
N LYS A 38 -4.22 11.56 -7.25
CA LYS A 38 -5.56 11.09 -6.89
C LYS A 38 -5.56 9.62 -6.46
N VAL A 39 -4.68 8.81 -7.06
CA VAL A 39 -4.49 7.40 -6.71
C VAL A 39 -4.10 7.21 -5.25
N PHE A 40 -3.44 8.16 -4.59
CA PHE A 40 -3.05 7.99 -3.18
C PHE A 40 -4.08 8.51 -2.19
N ASN A 41 -5.06 9.28 -2.65
CA ASN A 41 -5.97 10.05 -1.81
C ASN A 41 -7.42 9.53 -1.81
N GLU A 42 -7.71 8.51 -2.61
CA GLU A 42 -9.04 7.89 -2.66
C GLU A 42 -9.17 6.69 -1.72
N TYR A 43 -10.36 6.53 -1.14
CA TYR A 43 -10.69 5.34 -0.36
C TYR A 43 -10.68 4.07 -1.23
N PRO A 44 -10.53 2.87 -0.64
CA PRO A 44 -10.69 1.61 -1.36
C PRO A 44 -12.03 1.56 -2.10
N ARG A 45 -12.03 1.02 -3.32
CA ARG A 45 -13.26 0.85 -4.11
C ARG A 45 -14.32 0.06 -3.36
N ASP A 46 -13.89 -0.91 -2.55
CA ASP A 46 -14.76 -1.79 -1.77
C ASP A 46 -15.25 -1.15 -0.45
N PHE A 47 -14.80 0.06 -0.09
CA PHE A 47 -15.17 0.70 1.17
C PHE A 47 -16.49 1.46 1.05
N ASN A 48 -17.52 0.98 1.76
CA ASN A 48 -18.77 1.71 1.97
C ASN A 48 -18.90 2.20 3.43
N PRO A 49 -18.89 3.53 3.70
CA PRO A 49 -19.05 4.07 5.06
C PRO A 49 -20.33 3.65 5.77
N ARG A 50 -21.42 3.43 5.03
CA ARG A 50 -22.72 3.03 5.61
C ARG A 50 -22.72 1.60 6.16
N ILE A 51 -21.89 0.73 5.57
CA ILE A 51 -21.79 -0.69 5.96
C ILE A 51 -20.63 -0.89 6.95
N HIS A 52 -19.52 -0.20 6.73
CA HIS A 52 -18.27 -0.46 7.44
C HIS A 52 -17.98 0.50 8.60
N GLY A 53 -18.73 1.60 8.72
CA GLY A 53 -18.45 2.63 9.70
C GLY A 53 -17.19 3.44 9.36
N PRO A 54 -16.48 3.99 10.37
CA PRO A 54 -15.25 4.74 10.16
C PRO A 54 -14.18 3.92 9.44
N TYR A 55 -13.42 4.59 8.56
CA TYR A 55 -12.34 3.95 7.83
C TYR A 55 -11.23 3.44 8.76
N CYS A 56 -10.89 2.17 8.62
CA CYS A 56 -9.86 1.46 9.38
C CYS A 56 -8.76 1.00 8.41
N PRO A 57 -7.57 1.63 8.43
CA PRO A 57 -6.60 1.47 7.36
C PRO A 57 -5.87 0.12 7.33
N TRP A 58 -5.98 -0.71 8.38
CA TRP A 58 -5.42 -2.08 8.40
C TRP A 58 -6.42 -3.16 7.94
N ARG A 59 -7.70 -2.80 7.75
CA ARG A 59 -8.77 -3.74 7.38
C ARG A 59 -8.84 -3.88 5.86
N TYR A 60 -9.10 -5.10 5.39
CA TYR A 60 -9.47 -5.32 3.99
C TYR A 60 -10.99 -5.39 3.84
N TYR A 61 -11.53 -4.56 2.95
CA TYR A 61 -12.96 -4.39 2.74
C TYR A 61 -13.52 -5.25 1.60
N GLY A 62 -12.68 -5.73 0.69
CA GLY A 62 -13.08 -6.60 -0.41
C GLY A 62 -13.30 -8.06 0.00
N LYS A 63 -13.59 -8.90 -1.00
CA LYS A 63 -13.77 -10.35 -0.82
C LYS A 63 -12.47 -11.00 -0.36
N ARG A 64 -12.47 -11.56 0.85
CA ARG A 64 -11.31 -12.28 1.41
C ARG A 64 -11.06 -13.56 0.59
N ASP A 65 -9.88 -13.67 -0.01
CA ASP A 65 -9.37 -14.90 -0.62
C ASP A 65 -8.61 -15.72 0.42
N LEU A 66 -8.22 -16.95 0.05
CA LEU A 66 -7.41 -17.83 0.88
C LEU A 66 -6.07 -17.17 1.25
N HIS A 67 -5.58 -17.39 2.47
CA HIS A 67 -4.23 -16.94 2.84
C HIS A 67 -3.20 -17.70 2.03
N PHE A 68 -2.08 -17.05 1.71
CA PHE A 68 -1.04 -17.64 0.86
C PHE A 68 -0.53 -18.99 1.38
N GLY A 69 -0.43 -19.16 2.71
CA GLY A 69 0.02 -20.41 3.33
C GLY A 69 -0.96 -21.58 3.21
N ASP A 70 -2.24 -21.30 2.93
CA ASP A 70 -3.28 -22.32 2.81
C ASP A 70 -3.49 -22.76 1.34
N VAL A 71 -2.84 -22.07 0.38
CA VAL A 71 -3.02 -22.30 -1.06
C VAL A 71 -2.23 -23.53 -1.50
N LYS A 72 -2.86 -24.43 -2.26
CA LYS A 72 -2.18 -25.56 -2.89
C LYS A 72 -1.16 -25.04 -3.91
N LEU A 73 0.00 -25.68 -4.01
CA LEU A 73 1.08 -25.26 -4.92
C LEU A 73 0.62 -25.14 -6.39
N VAL A 74 -0.25 -26.05 -6.82
CA VAL A 74 -0.83 -26.06 -8.18
C VAL A 74 -1.74 -24.85 -8.43
N ASP A 75 -2.39 -24.32 -7.39
CA ASP A 75 -3.35 -23.22 -7.50
C ASP A 75 -2.70 -21.83 -7.33
N ILE A 76 -1.39 -21.75 -7.06
CA ILE A 76 -0.67 -20.49 -6.88
C ILE A 76 -0.85 -19.53 -8.07
N PRO A 77 -0.69 -19.96 -9.35
CA PRO A 77 -0.85 -19.06 -10.48
C PRO A 77 -2.27 -18.47 -10.55
N ALA A 78 -3.28 -19.31 -10.32
CA ALA A 78 -4.68 -18.89 -10.30
C ALA A 78 -4.96 -17.92 -9.13
N TRP A 79 -4.35 -18.16 -7.96
CA TRP A 79 -4.47 -17.27 -6.81
C TRP A 79 -3.82 -15.89 -7.05
N ILE A 80 -2.65 -15.85 -7.70
CA ILE A 80 -2.01 -14.58 -8.10
C ILE A 80 -2.85 -13.85 -9.16
N ALA A 81 -3.45 -14.60 -10.09
CA ALA A 81 -4.27 -14.03 -11.16
C ALA A 81 -5.51 -13.28 -10.61
N ARG A 82 -6.14 -13.78 -9.54
CA ARG A 82 -7.31 -13.14 -8.90
C ARG A 82 -7.01 -11.84 -8.16
N ARG A 83 -5.75 -11.54 -7.84
CA ARG A 83 -5.39 -10.32 -7.10
C ARG A 83 -5.45 -9.07 -7.98
N ASP A 84 -5.89 -7.98 -7.36
CA ASP A 84 -5.87 -6.65 -7.94
C ASP A 84 -4.42 -6.17 -8.14
N LYS A 85 -4.01 -6.09 -9.40
CA LYS A 85 -2.67 -5.68 -9.85
C LYS A 85 -2.62 -4.19 -10.21
N THR A 86 -3.69 -3.45 -9.96
CA THR A 86 -3.69 -1.99 -10.18
C THR A 86 -2.70 -1.31 -9.22
N PRO A 87 -2.06 -0.20 -9.63
CA PRO A 87 -1.17 0.56 -8.75
C PRO A 87 -1.84 0.97 -7.43
N MET A 88 -3.14 1.30 -7.49
CA MET A 88 -3.97 1.58 -6.33
C MET A 88 -4.12 0.37 -5.40
N GLY A 89 -4.44 -0.81 -5.95
CA GLY A 89 -4.57 -2.04 -5.17
C GLY A 89 -3.27 -2.43 -4.46
N ILE A 90 -2.13 -2.23 -5.13
CA ILE A 90 -0.79 -2.46 -4.57
C ILE A 90 -0.51 -1.46 -3.44
N TYR A 91 -0.73 -0.16 -3.67
CA TYR A 91 -0.53 0.88 -2.66
C TYR A 91 -1.39 0.61 -1.41
N GLN A 92 -2.68 0.36 -1.58
CA GLN A 92 -3.58 0.04 -0.46
C GLN A 92 -3.19 -1.25 0.25
N GLY A 93 -2.65 -2.25 -0.46
CA GLY A 93 -2.07 -3.45 0.15
C GLY A 93 -0.84 -3.16 1.00
N GLY A 94 0.06 -2.31 0.52
CA GLY A 94 1.24 -1.85 1.24
C GLY A 94 0.87 -1.08 2.50
N ILE A 95 -0.01 -0.08 2.38
CA ILE A 95 -0.48 0.73 3.52
C ILE A 95 -1.17 -0.15 4.57
N ARG A 96 -2.04 -1.08 4.17
CA ARG A 96 -2.67 -2.04 5.11
C ARG A 96 -1.64 -2.85 5.88
N THR A 97 -0.62 -3.34 5.19
CA THR A 97 0.46 -4.14 5.80
C THR A 97 1.29 -3.28 6.74
N PHE A 98 1.61 -2.05 6.33
CA PHE A 98 2.30 -1.07 7.17
C PHE A 98 1.51 -0.75 8.44
N TRP A 99 0.19 -0.53 8.38
CA TRP A 99 -0.60 -0.27 9.59
C TRP A 99 -0.69 -1.45 10.54
N LYS A 100 -0.78 -2.69 10.01
CA LYS A 100 -0.69 -3.90 10.84
C LYS A 100 0.66 -3.99 11.54
N PHE A 101 1.73 -3.72 10.79
CA PHE A 101 3.09 -3.70 11.31
C PHE A 101 3.28 -2.61 12.38
N TYR A 102 2.87 -1.39 12.08
CA TYR A 102 2.92 -0.24 12.98
C TYR A 102 2.20 -0.54 14.29
N ARG A 103 0.98 -1.08 14.23
CA ARG A 103 0.21 -1.44 15.41
C ARG A 103 0.85 -2.55 16.25
N ALA A 104 1.53 -3.51 15.61
CA ALA A 104 2.17 -4.62 16.30
C ALA A 104 3.46 -4.21 17.02
N PHE A 105 4.24 -3.29 16.46
CA PHE A 105 5.59 -3.00 16.93
C PHE A 105 5.81 -1.57 17.44
N LEU A 106 5.18 -0.57 16.81
CA LEU A 106 5.42 0.87 17.05
C LEU A 106 4.37 1.52 17.94
N ASP A 107 3.10 1.12 17.84
CA ASP A 107 1.97 1.71 18.60
C ASP A 107 1.88 1.19 20.06
N ASN A 108 2.87 0.44 20.52
CA ASN A 108 2.91 -0.06 21.89
C ASN A 108 3.37 1.05 22.85
N LYS A 109 2.76 1.12 24.04
CA LYS A 109 3.15 2.05 25.12
C LYS A 109 4.65 2.02 25.44
N LYS A 110 5.30 0.88 25.21
CA LYS A 110 6.75 0.71 25.23
C LYS A 110 7.16 0.21 23.84
N PRO A 111 7.85 1.01 23.01
CA PRO A 111 8.23 0.58 21.67
C PRO A 111 9.18 -0.61 21.74
N ASN A 112 8.91 -1.64 20.95
CA ASN A 112 9.72 -2.86 20.95
C ASN A 112 10.99 -2.63 20.11
N LEU A 113 12.16 -2.95 20.68
CA LEU A 113 13.44 -2.91 19.96
C LEU A 113 13.46 -3.81 18.70
N ILE A 114 12.56 -4.81 18.66
CA ILE A 114 12.40 -5.81 17.60
C ILE A 114 12.30 -5.19 16.20
N TRP A 115 11.65 -4.03 16.06
CA TRP A 115 11.56 -3.38 14.74
C TRP A 115 12.93 -2.96 14.21
N TYR A 116 13.73 -2.30 15.04
CA TYR A 116 15.06 -1.85 14.65
C TYR A 116 15.94 -3.03 14.25
N THR A 117 15.90 -4.12 15.02
CA THR A 117 16.70 -5.32 14.71
C THR A 117 16.26 -6.00 13.42
N GLN A 118 14.96 -5.99 13.09
CA GLN A 118 14.47 -6.51 11.80
C GLN A 118 15.01 -5.71 10.61
N ILE A 119 15.03 -4.37 10.67
CA ILE A 119 15.62 -3.55 9.59
C ILE A 119 17.09 -3.88 9.41
N PHE A 120 17.86 -3.93 10.51
CA PHE A 120 19.29 -4.24 10.44
C PHE A 120 19.55 -5.65 9.88
N ALA A 121 18.75 -6.64 10.25
CA ALA A 121 18.86 -7.99 9.71
C ALA A 121 18.58 -8.03 8.20
N VAL A 122 17.53 -7.35 7.74
CA VAL A 122 17.24 -7.25 6.30
C VAL A 122 18.34 -6.49 5.56
N ALA A 123 18.83 -5.38 6.10
CA ALA A 123 19.92 -4.61 5.50
C ALA A 123 21.22 -5.42 5.42
N SER A 124 21.54 -6.18 6.46
CA SER A 124 22.68 -7.10 6.48
C SER A 124 22.54 -8.22 5.44
N LEU A 125 21.34 -8.80 5.30
CA LEU A 125 21.06 -9.82 4.29
C LEU A 125 21.19 -9.26 2.87
N ILE A 126 20.62 -8.08 2.60
CA ILE A 126 20.77 -7.39 1.31
C ILE A 126 22.24 -7.12 1.04
N ASN A 127 22.98 -6.63 2.04
CA ASN A 127 24.41 -6.38 1.87
C ASN A 127 25.18 -7.67 1.52
N PHE A 128 24.85 -8.76 2.22
CA PHE A 128 25.46 -10.05 1.99
C PHE A 128 25.18 -10.57 0.58
N VAL A 129 23.91 -10.59 0.16
CA VAL A 129 23.50 -11.15 -1.14
C VAL A 129 24.02 -10.34 -2.32
N PHE A 130 23.92 -9.01 -2.26
CA PHE A 130 24.22 -8.15 -3.40
C PHE A 130 25.67 -7.68 -3.46
N PHE A 131 26.35 -7.51 -2.33
CA PHE A 131 27.73 -7.00 -2.32
C PHE A 131 28.73 -8.06 -1.88
N ALA A 132 28.45 -8.79 -0.80
CA ALA A 132 29.43 -9.73 -0.25
C ALA A 132 29.60 -11.02 -1.08
N ILE A 133 28.51 -11.60 -1.63
CA ILE A 133 28.61 -12.81 -2.46
C ILE A 133 29.35 -12.53 -3.78
N PRO A 134 29.07 -11.45 -4.54
CA PRO A 134 29.76 -11.21 -5.80
C PRO A 134 31.24 -10.83 -5.65
N ASP A 135 31.59 -10.07 -4.61
CA ASP A 135 32.96 -9.60 -4.37
C ASP A 135 33.90 -10.76 -4.01
N ARG A 136 33.39 -11.73 -3.25
CA ARG A 136 34.20 -12.80 -2.71
C ARG A 136 34.31 -13.97 -3.70
N LYS A 137 35.31 -13.86 -4.58
CA LYS A 137 35.59 -14.82 -5.67
C LYS A 137 36.17 -16.16 -5.21
N HIS A 138 36.72 -16.22 -3.99
CA HIS A 138 37.47 -17.37 -3.46
C HIS A 138 36.65 -18.66 -3.33
N TYR A 139 35.32 -18.57 -3.29
CA TYR A 139 34.42 -19.70 -3.07
C TYR A 139 34.04 -20.47 -4.33
N LYS A 140 34.37 -19.93 -5.50
CA LYS A 140 34.02 -20.54 -6.78
C LYS A 140 34.78 -21.84 -7.03
N TRP A 141 35.96 -21.98 -6.40
CA TRP A 141 36.94 -23.01 -6.73
C TRP A 141 37.10 -24.09 -5.66
N ALA A 142 36.68 -23.84 -4.41
CA ALA A 142 36.79 -24.79 -3.32
C ALA A 142 35.46 -24.91 -2.58
N LYS A 143 34.99 -26.14 -2.41
CA LYS A 143 33.81 -26.47 -1.61
C LYS A 143 34.26 -26.55 -0.16
N TYR A 144 33.65 -25.75 0.71
CA TYR A 144 33.88 -25.85 2.15
C TYR A 144 33.19 -27.11 2.68
N HIS A 145 33.88 -27.81 3.57
CA HIS A 145 33.38 -28.99 4.26
C HIS A 145 32.36 -28.62 5.33
#